data_AF-A0A0K0EHJ1-F1
#
_entry.id   AF-A0A0K0EHJ1-F1
#
_cell.length_a   1.000
_cell.length_b   1.000
_cell.length_c   1.000
_cell.angle_alpha   90.00
_cell.angle_beta   90.00
_cell.angle_gamma   90.00
#
_symmetry.space_group_name_H-M   'P 1'
#
loop_
_entity.id
_entity.type
_entity.pdbx_description
1 polymer ?
#
loop_
_entity_poly.entity_id
_entity_poly.type
_entity_poly.pdbx_seq_one_letter_code
_entity_poly.pdbx_strand_id
1 'polypeptide(L)'
;MGSRCTSLIAVILSLIILIIAAILFFIGLTNFKPESLDDISGIKESKITASKLPIIDVEEFLQKNEKHKASISFINGTKISKGTLYTYPKCFYIEKSVKELSSISDLKSYKPSIELGQSIKFDILPSPKATETIDFCGNHKKLMLTQYTVLGTGILSVTIQIIIAVLTILIIFGCCKYSNLPLVVAVVGLFGFLCAVTALGGFMCFTMKYYTMRGFESKEVALDYGFPDQGNNMYYVGACSCILASNLIFVVMMFVACGQRKNEIILDAVTTSRK
;
A
#
# COMPACT_ATOMS: atom_id res chain seq x y z
N MET A 1 -22.45 2.70 -33.38
CA MET A 1 -22.32 2.95 -31.93
C MET A 1 -21.55 4.25 -31.76
N GLY A 2 -22.12 5.24 -31.07
CA GLY A 2 -21.49 6.55 -30.92
C GLY A 2 -20.53 6.63 -29.73
N SER A 3 -19.69 7.65 -29.72
CA SER A 3 -18.67 7.91 -28.69
C SER A 3 -19.25 7.87 -27.26
N ARG A 4 -20.44 8.46 -27.06
CA ARG A 4 -21.15 8.46 -25.77
C ARG A 4 -21.51 7.07 -25.27
N CYS A 5 -21.95 6.18 -26.17
CA CYS A 5 -22.32 4.81 -25.82
C CYS A 5 -21.07 4.02 -25.40
N THR A 6 -19.97 4.17 -26.14
CA THR A 6 -18.69 3.54 -25.77
C THR A 6 -18.17 4.06 -24.43
N SER A 7 -18.25 5.37 -24.17
CA SER A 7 -17.86 5.94 -22.89
C SER A 7 -18.72 5.44 -21.73
N LEU A 8 -20.03 5.29 -21.93
CA LEU A 8 -20.93 4.73 -20.91
C LEU A 8 -20.59 3.26 -20.61
N ILE A 9 -20.40 2.43 -21.64
CA ILE A 9 -19.97 1.04 -21.47
C ILE A 9 -18.63 0.97 -20.75
N ALA A 10 -17.71 1.90 -21.04
CA ALA A 10 -16.42 1.95 -20.37
C ALA A 10 -16.54 2.15 -18.87
N VAL A 11 -17.38 3.10 -18.44
CA VAL A 11 -17.67 3.33 -17.03
C VAL A 11 -18.28 2.10 -16.37
N ILE A 12 -19.26 1.46 -17.02
CA ILE A 12 -19.93 0.26 -16.48
C ILE A 12 -18.93 -0.88 -16.27
N LEU A 13 -18.11 -1.19 -17.28
CA LEU A 13 -17.11 -2.27 -17.19
C LEU A 13 -16.06 -1.98 -16.12
N SER A 14 -15.55 -0.74 -16.05
CA SER A 14 -14.61 -0.34 -15.00
C SER A 14 -15.22 -0.44 -13.60
N LEU A 15 -16.49 -0.06 -13.43
CA LEU A 15 -17.19 -0.16 -12.16
C LEU A 15 -17.33 -1.62 -11.70
N ILE A 16 -17.65 -2.54 -12.62
CA ILE A 16 -17.72 -3.98 -12.30
C ILE A 16 -16.37 -4.50 -11.78
N ILE A 17 -15.26 -4.15 -12.43
CA ILE A 17 -13.93 -4.58 -12.00
C ILE A 17 -13.54 -3.94 -10.66
N LEU A 18 -13.92 -2.68 -10.41
CA LEU A 18 -13.71 -2.02 -9.13
C LEU A 18 -14.47 -2.68 -7.98
N ILE A 19 -15.69 -3.18 -8.22
CA ILE A 19 -16.44 -3.97 -7.23
C ILE A 19 -15.67 -5.24 -6.87
N ILE A 20 -15.14 -5.96 -7.87
CA ILE A 20 -14.30 -7.15 -7.64
C ILE A 20 -13.04 -6.79 -6.84
N ALA A 21 -12.37 -5.68 -7.17
CA ALA A 21 -11.21 -5.22 -6.45
C ALA A 21 -11.53 -4.86 -4.98
N ALA A 22 -12.66 -4.20 -4.73
CA ALA A 22 -13.12 -3.88 -3.39
C ALA A 22 -13.38 -5.16 -2.57
N ILE A 23 -14.04 -6.16 -3.16
CA ILE A 23 -14.25 -7.47 -2.52
C ILE A 23 -12.91 -8.12 -2.16
N LEU A 24 -11.94 -8.15 -3.10
CA LEU A 24 -10.60 -8.67 -2.83
C LEU A 24 -9.89 -7.92 -1.72
N PHE A 25 -10.04 -6.60 -1.66
CA PHE A 25 -9.48 -5.78 -0.59
C PHE A 25 -10.08 -6.13 0.78
N PHE A 26 -11.41 -6.27 0.87
CA PHE A 26 -12.07 -6.71 2.11
C PHE A 26 -11.68 -8.14 2.51
N ILE A 27 -11.57 -9.07 1.56
CA ILE A 27 -11.05 -10.42 1.85
C ILE A 27 -9.61 -10.34 2.37
N GLY A 28 -8.79 -9.47 1.78
CA GLY A 28 -7.44 -9.18 2.24
C GLY A 28 -7.38 -8.65 3.68
N LEU A 29 -8.32 -7.78 4.06
CA LEU A 29 -8.49 -7.31 5.44
C LEU A 29 -8.94 -8.43 6.40
N THR A 30 -9.69 -9.43 5.93
CA THR A 30 -10.14 -10.54 6.79
C THR A 30 -9.11 -11.66 6.94
N ASN A 31 -8.21 -11.87 5.96
CA ASN A 31 -7.15 -12.87 6.00
C ASN A 31 -5.82 -12.36 6.62
N PHE A 32 -5.92 -11.36 7.51
CA PHE A 32 -4.87 -10.37 7.72
C PHE A 32 -3.80 -10.72 8.76
N LYS A 33 -2.60 -10.16 8.52
CA LYS A 33 -1.55 -9.98 9.52
C LYS A 33 -1.86 -8.63 10.22
N PRO A 34 -2.26 -8.61 11.50
CA PRO A 34 -2.58 -7.40 12.26
C PRO A 34 -1.61 -6.24 12.01
N GLU A 35 -2.13 -5.10 11.53
CA GLU A 35 -1.44 -3.80 11.51
C GLU A 35 -1.88 -2.93 12.70
N SER A 36 -3.01 -3.28 13.34
CA SER A 36 -3.57 -2.55 14.48
C SER A 36 -3.62 -3.41 15.75
N LEU A 37 -3.74 -2.75 16.90
CA LEU A 37 -3.96 -3.41 18.19
C LEU A 37 -5.33 -4.09 18.27
N ASP A 38 -6.33 -3.54 17.55
CA ASP A 38 -7.64 -4.15 17.41
C ASP A 38 -7.53 -5.57 16.84
N ASP A 39 -6.58 -5.79 15.92
CA ASP A 39 -6.33 -7.09 15.32
C ASP A 39 -5.64 -8.08 16.30
N ILE A 40 -4.92 -7.61 17.33
CA ILE A 40 -4.35 -8.49 18.38
C ILE A 40 -5.47 -9.13 19.19
N SER A 41 -6.62 -8.47 19.36
CA SER A 41 -7.76 -9.05 20.08
C SER A 41 -8.29 -10.33 19.41
N GLY A 42 -8.16 -10.43 18.08
CA GLY A 42 -8.50 -11.63 17.31
C GLY A 42 -7.59 -12.84 17.54
N ILE A 43 -6.42 -12.66 18.16
CA ILE A 43 -5.48 -13.74 18.50
C ILE A 43 -6.04 -14.64 19.62
N LYS A 44 -6.91 -14.12 20.50
CA LYS A 44 -7.57 -14.95 21.51
C LYS A 44 -8.54 -15.95 20.85
N GLU A 45 -9.22 -15.53 19.80
CA GLU A 45 -10.27 -16.31 19.14
C GLU A 45 -9.72 -17.23 18.04
N SER A 46 -8.70 -16.78 17.32
CA SER A 46 -8.02 -17.55 16.30
C SER A 46 -6.61 -17.83 16.79
N LYS A 47 -6.18 -19.11 16.83
CA LYS A 47 -4.79 -19.52 17.15
C LYS A 47 -3.79 -19.02 16.09
N ILE A 48 -3.77 -17.72 15.80
CA ILE A 48 -2.80 -17.07 14.93
C ILE A 48 -1.48 -17.18 15.67
N THR A 49 -0.52 -17.88 15.06
CA THR A 49 0.84 -17.92 15.58
C THR A 49 1.34 -16.48 15.66
N ALA A 50 1.74 -16.03 16.84
CA ALA A 50 2.29 -14.68 17.04
C ALA A 50 3.46 -14.37 16.07
N SER A 51 4.14 -15.40 15.56
CA SER A 51 5.16 -15.31 14.51
C SER A 51 4.68 -14.72 13.17
N LYS A 52 3.37 -14.70 12.91
CA LYS A 52 2.80 -14.07 11.70
C LYS A 52 2.60 -12.56 11.86
N LEU A 53 2.61 -12.07 13.10
CA LEU A 53 2.40 -10.66 13.37
C LEU A 53 3.73 -9.94 13.23
N PRO A 54 3.75 -8.68 12.78
CA PRO A 54 4.97 -7.91 12.70
C PRO A 54 5.54 -7.51 14.07
N ILE A 55 5.33 -8.29 15.13
CA ILE A 55 5.76 -7.98 16.50
C ILE A 55 6.88 -8.92 16.93
N ILE A 56 7.77 -8.40 17.77
CA ILE A 56 8.75 -9.19 18.50
C ILE A 56 8.57 -8.97 20.00
N ASP A 57 8.74 -10.04 20.79
CA ASP A 57 8.91 -9.92 22.23
C ASP A 57 10.37 -9.49 22.49
N VAL A 58 10.55 -8.32 23.11
CA VAL A 58 11.87 -7.69 23.25
C VAL A 58 12.80 -8.57 24.10
N GLU A 59 12.30 -9.16 25.18
CA GLU A 59 13.13 -9.93 26.10
C GLU A 59 13.67 -11.21 25.42
N GLU A 60 12.77 -11.98 24.80
CA GLU A 60 13.13 -13.22 24.08
C GLU A 60 14.04 -12.92 22.88
N PHE A 61 13.73 -11.85 22.13
CA PHE A 61 14.51 -11.48 20.96
C PHE A 61 15.94 -11.07 21.31
N LEU A 62 16.13 -10.26 22.36
CA LEU A 62 17.45 -9.82 22.79
C LEU A 62 18.30 -10.99 23.30
N GLN A 63 17.72 -11.90 24.08
CA GLN A 63 18.41 -13.12 24.54
C GLN A 63 18.88 -13.99 23.38
N LYS A 64 18.02 -14.20 22.37
CA LYS A 64 18.37 -15.00 21.17
C LYS A 64 19.49 -14.36 20.34
N ASN A 65 19.56 -13.03 20.30
CA ASN A 65 20.42 -12.28 19.38
C ASN A 65 21.57 -11.53 20.06
N GLU A 66 21.95 -11.90 21.28
CA GLU A 66 23.09 -11.31 22.00
C GLU A 66 24.39 -11.37 21.17
N LYS A 67 24.65 -12.52 20.53
CA LYS A 67 25.79 -12.72 19.62
C LYS A 67 25.79 -11.82 18.37
N HIS A 68 24.65 -11.24 18.03
CA HIS A 68 24.47 -10.32 16.89
C HIS A 68 24.43 -8.85 17.32
N LYS A 69 24.91 -8.55 18.54
CA LYS A 69 24.95 -7.20 19.13
C LYS A 69 23.58 -6.52 19.16
N ALA A 70 22.49 -7.31 19.28
CA ALA A 70 21.15 -6.76 19.34
C ALA A 70 20.98 -5.92 20.62
N SER A 71 20.54 -4.67 20.47
CA SER A 71 20.18 -3.82 21.59
C SER A 71 19.07 -2.85 21.21
N ILE A 72 18.15 -2.61 22.15
CA ILE A 72 17.02 -1.70 21.95
C ILE A 72 17.09 -0.64 23.05
N SER A 73 16.98 0.62 22.65
CA SER A 73 16.96 1.75 23.58
C SER A 73 16.02 2.84 23.10
N PHE A 74 15.55 3.67 24.02
CA PHE A 74 14.96 4.95 23.66
C PHE A 74 16.04 5.87 23.07
N ILE A 75 15.65 6.86 22.24
CA ILE A 75 16.59 7.86 21.69
C ILE A 75 17.43 8.54 22.79
N ASN A 76 16.90 8.69 24.00
CA ASN A 76 17.64 9.27 25.14
C ASN A 76 18.75 8.37 25.71
N GLY A 77 18.92 7.15 25.19
CA GLY A 77 19.93 6.18 25.60
C GLY A 77 19.47 5.17 26.66
N THR A 78 18.25 5.31 27.20
CA THR A 78 17.70 4.37 28.18
C THR A 78 17.47 3.01 27.53
N LYS A 79 18.11 1.97 28.04
CA LYS A 79 18.00 0.61 27.50
C LYS A 79 16.62 0.01 27.80
N ILE A 80 16.08 -0.69 26.81
CA ILE A 80 14.83 -1.43 26.89
C ILE A 80 15.17 -2.92 26.90
N SER A 81 14.80 -3.63 27.97
CA SER A 81 15.06 -5.07 28.13
C SER A 81 13.81 -5.93 28.04
N LYS A 82 12.62 -5.33 28.09
CA LYS A 82 11.32 -6.03 28.09
C LYS A 82 10.29 -5.19 27.33
N GLY A 83 9.27 -5.84 26.78
CA GLY A 83 8.14 -5.21 26.11
C GLY A 83 7.85 -5.85 24.76
N THR A 84 7.05 -5.18 23.95
CA THR A 84 6.71 -5.60 22.58
C THR A 84 7.13 -4.52 21.60
N LEU A 85 7.80 -4.92 20.51
CA LEU A 85 8.16 -4.01 19.43
C LEU A 85 7.44 -4.42 18.14
N TYR A 86 6.59 -3.55 17.62
CA TYR A 86 6.15 -3.63 16.23
C TYR A 86 7.31 -3.28 15.33
N THR A 87 7.52 -4.07 14.29
CA THR A 87 8.62 -3.91 13.34
C THR A 87 8.15 -3.42 11.97
N TYR A 88 6.83 -3.41 11.71
CA TYR A 88 6.23 -3.00 10.43
C TYR A 88 4.85 -2.34 10.66
N PRO A 89 4.46 -1.34 9.83
CA PRO A 89 5.28 -0.66 8.80
C PRO A 89 6.31 0.30 9.40
N LYS A 90 6.13 0.68 10.67
CA LYS A 90 7.06 1.50 11.46
C LYS A 90 7.35 0.80 12.79
N CYS A 91 8.45 1.20 13.43
CA CYS A 91 8.73 0.75 14.78
C CYS A 91 7.81 1.43 15.79
N PHE A 92 7.10 0.63 16.59
CA PHE A 92 6.35 1.11 17.74
C PHE A 92 6.64 0.21 18.93
N TYR A 93 7.00 0.80 20.07
CA TYR A 93 7.22 0.07 21.30
C TYR A 93 5.98 0.14 22.18
N ILE A 94 5.72 -0.97 22.86
CA ILE A 94 4.72 -1.10 23.91
C ILE A 94 5.43 -1.72 25.11
N GLU A 95 5.27 -1.10 26.28
CA GLU A 95 5.93 -1.54 27.51
C GLU A 95 5.55 -2.96 27.95
N LYS A 96 4.35 -3.42 27.59
CA LYS A 96 3.87 -4.78 27.87
C LYS A 96 4.46 -5.79 26.89
N SER A 97 4.95 -6.90 27.41
CA SER A 97 5.35 -8.10 26.64
C SER A 97 4.17 -8.73 25.90
N VAL A 98 4.46 -9.62 24.95
CA VAL A 98 3.43 -10.31 24.17
C VAL A 98 2.55 -11.18 25.08
N LYS A 99 3.13 -11.80 26.10
CA LYS A 99 2.43 -12.59 27.12
C LYS A 99 1.47 -11.73 27.95
N GLU A 100 1.92 -10.55 28.37
CA GLU A 100 1.08 -9.62 29.14
C GLU A 100 -0.07 -9.07 28.30
N LEU A 101 0.18 -8.70 27.04
CA LEU A 101 -0.88 -8.26 26.12
C LEU A 101 -1.94 -9.34 25.91
N SER A 102 -1.52 -10.59 25.75
CA SER A 102 -2.43 -11.74 25.57
C SER A 102 -3.32 -11.98 26.80
N SER A 103 -2.88 -11.58 28.00
CA SER A 103 -3.63 -11.75 29.25
C SER A 103 -4.71 -10.69 29.49
N ILE A 104 -4.68 -9.55 28.79
CA ILE A 104 -5.65 -8.46 28.98
C ILE A 104 -7.04 -8.94 28.55
N SER A 105 -8.01 -8.93 29.46
CA SER A 105 -9.39 -9.37 29.21
C SER A 105 -10.03 -8.59 28.07
N ASP A 106 -9.81 -7.27 28.04
CA ASP A 106 -10.49 -6.34 27.15
C ASP A 106 -9.50 -5.63 26.22
N LEU A 107 -8.78 -6.41 25.42
CA LEU A 107 -7.70 -5.89 24.56
C LEU A 107 -8.20 -4.87 23.51
N LYS A 108 -9.46 -4.95 23.07
CA LYS A 108 -10.08 -3.99 22.14
C LYS A 108 -10.19 -2.57 22.73
N SER A 109 -10.40 -2.47 24.04
CA SER A 109 -10.46 -1.17 24.74
C SER A 109 -9.07 -0.68 25.19
N TYR A 110 -8.04 -1.52 25.04
CA TYR A 110 -6.68 -1.17 25.39
C TYR A 110 -6.11 -0.16 24.40
N LYS A 111 -6.02 1.08 24.83
CA LYS A 111 -5.20 2.12 24.19
C LYS A 111 -3.79 2.01 24.78
N PRO A 112 -2.81 1.38 24.11
CA PRO A 112 -1.45 1.52 24.57
C PRO A 112 -1.08 2.99 24.56
N SER A 113 -0.27 3.38 25.54
CA SER A 113 0.57 4.56 25.41
C SER A 113 1.57 4.27 24.29
N ILE A 114 1.14 4.45 23.05
CA ILE A 114 2.06 4.53 21.93
C ILE A 114 2.81 5.82 22.20
N GLU A 115 4.04 5.71 22.68
CA GLU A 115 4.93 6.86 22.81
C GLU A 115 5.31 7.32 21.40
N LEU A 116 4.35 7.94 20.69
CA LEU A 116 4.50 8.47 19.35
C LEU A 116 5.63 9.51 19.25
N GLY A 117 6.11 10.02 20.39
CA GLY A 117 7.20 10.98 20.50
C GLY A 117 8.58 10.41 20.82
N GLN A 118 8.69 9.14 21.26
CA GLN A 118 10.00 8.53 21.54
C GLN A 118 10.32 7.51 20.44
N SER A 119 11.06 7.93 19.42
CA SER A 119 11.59 6.94 18.47
C SER A 119 12.56 6.01 19.21
N ILE A 120 12.44 4.72 18.94
CA ILE A 120 13.31 3.69 19.52
C ILE A 120 14.51 3.55 18.59
N LYS A 121 15.69 3.35 19.17
CA LYS A 121 16.89 2.90 18.47
C LYS A 121 17.00 1.39 18.62
N PHE A 122 17.13 0.68 17.50
CA PHE A 122 17.29 -0.77 17.51
C PHE A 122 18.56 -1.13 16.75
N ASP A 123 19.66 -1.27 17.49
CA ASP A 123 20.95 -1.66 16.95
C ASP A 123 21.03 -3.19 16.78
N ILE A 124 21.43 -3.65 15.60
CA ILE A 124 21.71 -5.08 15.30
C ILE A 124 22.68 -5.19 14.13
N LEU A 125 23.50 -6.25 14.07
CA LEU A 125 24.35 -6.48 12.90
C LEU A 125 23.50 -6.74 11.64
N PRO A 126 23.75 -6.09 10.49
CA PRO A 126 22.99 -6.32 9.26
C PRO A 126 23.20 -7.71 8.66
N SER A 127 24.28 -8.40 9.04
CA SER A 127 24.52 -9.81 8.76
C SER A 127 25.50 -10.44 9.76
N PRO A 128 25.59 -11.79 9.84
CA PRO A 128 26.45 -12.45 10.82
C PRO A 128 27.94 -12.12 10.70
N LYS A 129 28.37 -11.64 9.52
CA LYS A 129 29.77 -11.28 9.21
C LYS A 129 30.05 -9.78 9.33
N ALA A 130 29.02 -8.96 9.55
CA ALA A 130 29.18 -7.52 9.66
C ALA A 130 29.91 -7.13 10.95
N THR A 131 30.67 -6.05 10.90
CA THR A 131 31.42 -5.51 12.05
C THR A 131 30.64 -4.43 12.80
N GLU A 132 29.83 -3.67 12.06
CA GLU A 132 29.05 -2.52 12.52
C GLU A 132 27.55 -2.84 12.54
N THR A 133 26.84 -2.25 13.51
CA THR A 133 25.39 -2.40 13.64
C THR A 133 24.65 -1.39 12.78
N ILE A 134 23.46 -1.76 12.33
CA ILE A 134 22.47 -0.84 11.77
C ILE A 134 21.47 -0.45 12.85
N ASP A 135 20.93 0.76 12.78
CA ASP A 135 19.71 1.11 13.51
C ASP A 135 18.50 0.72 12.66
N PHE A 136 17.90 -0.42 12.94
CA PHE A 136 16.74 -0.93 12.23
C PHE A 136 15.56 0.06 12.26
N CYS A 137 15.30 0.68 13.41
CA CYS A 137 14.18 1.59 13.59
C CYS A 137 14.48 3.02 13.09
N GLY A 138 15.74 3.32 12.79
CA GLY A 138 16.20 4.59 12.28
C GLY A 138 15.64 5.00 10.92
N ASN A 139 16.01 6.21 10.50
CA ASN A 139 15.59 6.78 9.22
C ASN A 139 16.46 6.25 8.07
N HIS A 140 15.92 5.31 7.31
CA HIS A 140 16.60 4.76 6.13
C HIS A 140 16.20 5.50 4.86
N LYS A 141 17.16 6.15 4.19
CA LYS A 141 16.92 6.95 2.98
C LYS A 141 16.17 6.17 1.89
N LYS A 142 16.54 4.90 1.66
CA LYS A 142 15.89 4.03 0.65
C LYS A 142 14.42 3.74 1.00
N LEU A 143 14.14 3.47 2.28
CA LEU A 143 12.81 3.22 2.78
C LEU A 143 11.92 4.46 2.65
N MET A 144 12.42 5.61 3.13
CA MET A 144 11.71 6.89 3.09
C MET A 144 11.43 7.32 1.65
N LEU A 145 12.41 7.22 0.75
CA LEU A 145 12.23 7.53 -0.66
C LEU A 145 11.12 6.67 -1.27
N THR A 146 11.14 5.35 -1.00
CA THR A 146 10.10 4.44 -1.52
C THR A 146 8.73 4.79 -0.96
N GLN A 147 8.61 5.08 0.33
CA GLN A 147 7.35 5.50 0.96
C GLN A 147 6.82 6.80 0.35
N TYR A 148 7.68 7.80 0.14
CA TYR A 148 7.30 9.05 -0.51
C TYR A 148 6.91 8.84 -1.97
N THR A 149 7.60 7.96 -2.70
CA THR A 149 7.20 7.60 -4.07
C THR A 149 5.83 6.96 -4.07
N VAL A 150 5.56 5.96 -3.21
CA VAL A 150 4.26 5.28 -3.14
C VAL A 150 3.15 6.25 -2.75
N LEU A 151 3.33 7.03 -1.68
CA LEU A 151 2.33 8.00 -1.23
C LEU A 151 2.11 9.11 -2.27
N GLY A 152 3.19 9.69 -2.79
CA GLY A 152 3.12 10.79 -3.76
C GLY A 152 2.47 10.37 -5.07
N THR A 153 2.89 9.24 -5.66
CA THR A 153 2.28 8.71 -6.88
C THR A 153 0.85 8.20 -6.65
N GLY A 154 0.55 7.67 -5.46
CA GLY A 154 -0.80 7.30 -5.05
C GLY A 154 -1.76 8.49 -4.98
N ILE A 155 -1.38 9.56 -4.27
CA ILE A 155 -2.18 10.80 -4.17
C ILE A 155 -2.38 11.43 -5.56
N LEU A 156 -1.32 11.49 -6.37
CA LEU A 156 -1.41 12.02 -7.72
C LEU A 156 -2.37 11.18 -8.60
N SER A 157 -2.29 9.85 -8.50
CA SER A 157 -3.21 8.93 -9.20
C SER A 157 -4.67 9.18 -8.80
N VAL A 158 -4.97 9.33 -7.50
CA VAL A 158 -6.34 9.62 -7.03
C VAL A 158 -6.84 10.97 -7.55
N THR A 159 -5.99 12.00 -7.54
CA THR A 159 -6.32 13.33 -8.05
C THR A 159 -6.66 13.28 -9.55
N ILE A 160 -5.86 12.55 -10.34
CA ILE A 160 -6.10 12.34 -11.77
C ILE A 160 -7.42 11.59 -12.00
N GLN A 161 -7.74 10.57 -11.19
CA GLN A 161 -8.99 9.83 -11.31
C GLN A 161 -10.23 10.71 -11.06
N ILE A 162 -10.17 11.64 -10.10
CA ILE A 162 -11.26 12.61 -9.86
C ILE A 162 -11.48 13.49 -11.10
N ILE A 163 -10.40 14.00 -11.72
CA ILE A 163 -10.47 14.79 -12.96
C ILE A 163 -11.12 13.96 -14.08
N ILE A 164 -10.70 12.71 -14.25
CA ILE A 164 -11.26 11.79 -15.26
C ILE A 164 -12.75 11.56 -15.03
N ALA A 165 -13.19 11.37 -13.79
CA ALA A 165 -14.60 11.16 -13.47
C ALA A 165 -15.44 12.39 -13.89
N VAL A 166 -15.00 13.60 -13.54
CA VAL A 166 -15.67 14.85 -13.94
C VAL A 166 -15.73 14.99 -15.45
N LEU A 167 -14.60 14.79 -16.16
CA LEU A 167 -14.56 14.87 -17.62
C LEU A 167 -15.47 13.82 -18.29
N THR A 168 -15.55 12.62 -17.73
CA THR A 168 -16.40 11.55 -18.27
C THR A 168 -17.89 11.88 -18.12
N ILE A 169 -18.28 12.48 -16.99
CA ILE A 169 -19.65 12.99 -16.79
C ILE A 169 -19.99 14.05 -17.85
N LEU A 170 -19.07 14.98 -18.14
CA LEU A 170 -19.25 15.99 -19.19
C LEU A 170 -19.41 15.37 -20.60
N ILE A 171 -18.68 14.29 -20.91
CA ILE A 171 -18.85 13.53 -22.17
C ILE A 171 -20.26 12.95 -22.27
N ILE A 172 -20.75 12.33 -21.20
CA ILE A 172 -22.07 11.68 -21.16
C ILE A 172 -23.19 12.69 -21.38
N PHE A 173 -23.11 13.87 -20.73
CA PHE A 173 -24.08 14.96 -20.94
C PHE A 173 -23.90 15.72 -22.26
N GLY A 174 -22.85 15.42 -23.03
CA GLY A 174 -22.63 16.03 -24.34
C GLY A 174 -22.16 17.49 -24.27
N CYS A 175 -21.52 17.89 -23.17
CA CYS A 175 -20.83 19.16 -23.07
C CYS A 175 -19.66 19.20 -24.07
N CYS A 176 -19.37 20.38 -24.64
CA CYS A 176 -18.27 20.60 -25.59
C CYS A 176 -18.38 19.78 -26.91
N LYS A 177 -19.51 19.90 -27.63
CA LYS A 177 -19.76 19.16 -28.89
C LYS A 177 -18.66 19.31 -29.97
N TYR A 178 -17.93 20.42 -30.01
CA TYR A 178 -16.88 20.60 -31.02
C TYR A 178 -15.48 20.12 -30.58
N SER A 179 -15.34 19.65 -29.34
CA SER A 179 -14.08 19.15 -28.81
C SER A 179 -14.05 17.63 -28.72
N ASN A 180 -12.88 17.04 -28.92
CA ASN A 180 -12.65 15.61 -28.71
C ASN A 180 -12.30 15.33 -27.25
N LEU A 181 -13.27 15.56 -26.35
CA LEU A 181 -13.09 15.35 -24.91
C LEU A 181 -12.65 13.92 -24.54
N PRO A 182 -13.11 12.83 -25.20
CA PRO A 182 -12.57 11.49 -24.97
C PRO A 182 -11.06 11.36 -25.17
N LEU A 183 -10.46 12.12 -26.10
CA LEU A 183 -9.01 12.13 -26.29
C LEU A 183 -8.29 12.70 -25.06
N VAL A 184 -8.80 13.81 -24.51
CA VAL A 184 -8.26 14.43 -23.30
C VAL A 184 -8.32 13.45 -22.14
N VAL A 185 -9.46 12.77 -21.97
CA VAL A 185 -9.63 11.73 -20.94
C VAL A 185 -8.67 10.57 -21.14
N ALA A 186 -8.45 10.10 -22.37
CA ALA A 186 -7.53 9.00 -22.65
C ALA A 186 -6.08 9.36 -22.29
N VAL A 187 -5.62 10.56 -22.66
CA VAL A 187 -4.25 11.03 -22.36
C VAL A 187 -4.06 11.22 -20.85
N VAL A 188 -4.98 11.91 -20.17
CA VAL A 188 -4.93 12.11 -18.72
C VAL A 188 -5.02 10.76 -17.99
N GLY A 189 -5.86 9.84 -18.49
CA GLY A 189 -5.99 8.48 -17.98
C GLY A 189 -4.71 7.66 -18.10
N LEU A 190 -3.94 7.81 -19.19
CA LEU A 190 -2.65 7.15 -19.32
C LEU A 190 -1.66 7.62 -18.24
N PHE A 191 -1.59 8.92 -17.96
CA PHE A 191 -0.78 9.44 -16.86
C PHE A 191 -1.22 8.90 -15.50
N GLY A 192 -2.53 8.85 -15.25
CA GLY A 192 -3.09 8.25 -14.04
C GLY A 192 -2.72 6.78 -13.90
N PHE A 193 -2.80 6.01 -14.99
CA PHE A 193 -2.39 4.61 -15.03
C PHE A 193 -0.90 4.42 -14.72
N LEU A 194 -0.01 5.20 -15.34
CA LEU A 194 1.43 5.14 -15.07
C LEU A 194 1.77 5.47 -13.61
N CYS A 195 1.08 6.46 -13.02
CA CYS A 195 1.22 6.77 -11.60
C CYS A 195 0.78 5.60 -10.72
N ALA A 196 -0.36 4.98 -11.03
CA ALA A 196 -0.86 3.82 -10.29
C ALA A 196 0.07 2.60 -10.40
N VAL A 197 0.63 2.32 -11.58
CA VAL A 197 1.62 1.24 -11.79
C VAL A 197 2.86 1.50 -10.95
N THR A 198 3.34 2.74 -10.93
CA THR A 198 4.51 3.13 -10.13
C THR A 198 4.22 2.98 -8.63
N ALA A 199 3.05 3.40 -8.17
CA ALA A 199 2.61 3.25 -6.78
C ALA A 199 2.56 1.77 -6.37
N LEU A 200 1.95 0.91 -7.20
CA LEU A 200 1.85 -0.53 -6.92
C LEU A 200 3.23 -1.20 -6.96
N GLY A 201 4.05 -0.90 -7.97
CA GLY A 201 5.42 -1.41 -8.06
C GLY A 201 6.27 -0.99 -6.85
N GLY A 202 6.15 0.26 -6.43
CA GLY A 202 6.78 0.78 -5.22
C GLY A 202 6.28 0.07 -3.95
N PHE A 203 4.97 -0.15 -3.82
CA PHE A 203 4.38 -0.86 -2.68
C PHE A 203 4.86 -2.31 -2.61
N MET A 204 4.84 -3.05 -3.72
CA MET A 204 5.34 -4.42 -3.78
C MET A 204 6.84 -4.50 -3.47
N CYS A 205 7.64 -3.54 -3.95
CA CYS A 205 9.06 -3.48 -3.64
C CYS A 205 9.29 -3.20 -2.15
N PHE A 206 8.55 -2.24 -1.58
CA PHE A 206 8.61 -1.87 -0.17
C PHE A 206 8.33 -3.07 0.75
N THR A 207 7.27 -3.82 0.49
CA THR A 207 6.86 -4.97 1.31
C THR A 207 7.81 -6.16 1.15
N MET A 208 8.25 -6.48 -0.07
CA MET A 208 9.14 -7.62 -0.32
C MET A 208 10.57 -7.39 0.17
N LYS A 209 11.06 -6.16 0.07
CA LYS A 209 12.43 -5.79 0.45
C LYS A 209 12.49 -4.97 1.73
N TYR A 210 11.45 -5.00 2.55
CA TYR A 210 11.34 -4.17 3.77
C TYR A 210 12.59 -4.26 4.64
N TYR A 211 13.04 -5.48 4.96
CA TYR A 211 14.23 -5.72 5.78
C TYR A 211 15.52 -5.21 5.14
N THR A 212 15.70 -5.42 3.83
CA THR A 212 16.87 -4.89 3.11
C THR A 212 16.84 -3.37 3.03
N MET A 213 15.67 -2.75 2.89
CA MET A 213 15.52 -1.29 2.92
C MET A 213 15.79 -0.70 4.31
N ARG A 214 15.67 -1.51 5.36
CA ARG A 214 16.01 -1.20 6.76
C ARG A 214 17.47 -1.52 7.10
N GLY A 215 18.26 -1.98 6.13
CA GLY A 215 19.70 -2.17 6.26
C GLY A 215 20.19 -3.62 6.39
N PHE A 216 19.30 -4.61 6.52
CA PHE A 216 19.74 -6.02 6.50
C PHE A 216 20.32 -6.41 5.15
N GLU A 217 21.27 -7.35 5.14
CA GLU A 217 21.83 -7.89 3.89
C GLU A 217 20.76 -8.55 3.03
N SER A 218 19.86 -9.33 3.65
CA SER A 218 18.77 -10.00 2.96
C SER A 218 17.56 -10.21 3.88
N LYS A 219 16.45 -10.66 3.31
CA LYS A 219 15.25 -11.03 4.09
C LYS A 219 15.53 -12.24 4.98
N GLU A 220 16.28 -13.22 4.47
CA GLU A 220 16.61 -14.47 5.14
C GLU A 220 17.39 -14.21 6.42
N VAL A 221 18.35 -13.28 6.40
CA VAL A 221 19.09 -12.85 7.60
C VAL A 221 18.15 -12.31 8.68
N ALA A 222 17.17 -11.50 8.30
CA ALA A 222 16.19 -10.98 9.26
C ALA A 222 15.34 -12.11 9.85
N LEU A 223 14.89 -13.06 9.03
CA LEU A 223 14.13 -14.23 9.50
C LEU A 223 14.95 -15.12 10.45
N ASP A 224 16.23 -15.33 10.15
CA ASP A 224 17.15 -16.11 11.00
C ASP A 224 17.30 -15.48 12.39
N TYR A 225 17.38 -14.15 12.44
CA TYR A 225 17.39 -13.39 13.70
C TYR A 225 16.04 -13.45 14.45
N GLY A 226 14.98 -13.94 13.81
CA GLY A 226 13.66 -14.07 14.42
C GLY A 226 12.74 -12.89 14.15
N PHE A 227 13.03 -12.07 13.13
CA PHE A 227 12.03 -11.13 12.64
C PHE A 227 10.87 -11.92 12.00
N PRO A 228 9.63 -11.44 12.17
CA PRO A 228 8.46 -12.10 11.60
C PRO A 228 8.47 -12.04 10.07
N ASP A 229 7.96 -13.08 9.42
CA ASP A 229 7.92 -13.08 7.96
C ASP A 229 7.02 -11.95 7.43
N GLN A 230 7.61 -11.02 6.67
CA GLN A 230 6.88 -9.97 5.97
C GLN A 230 6.75 -10.34 4.49
N GLY A 231 5.54 -10.21 3.98
CA GLY A 231 5.21 -10.58 2.62
C GLY A 231 3.94 -9.90 2.17
N ASN A 232 3.78 -9.80 0.86
CA ASN A 232 2.59 -9.24 0.25
C ASN A 232 1.37 -10.09 0.58
N ASN A 233 0.30 -9.44 1.04
CA ASN A 233 -1.00 -10.06 1.03
C ASN A 233 -1.42 -10.26 -0.43
N MET A 234 -1.53 -11.51 -0.87
CA MET A 234 -1.90 -11.83 -2.26
C MET A 234 -3.26 -11.25 -2.63
N TYR A 235 -4.18 -11.08 -1.68
CA TYR A 235 -5.46 -10.43 -1.92
C TYR A 235 -5.32 -8.93 -2.16
N TYR A 236 -4.42 -8.24 -1.46
CA TYR A 236 -4.13 -6.83 -1.72
C TYR A 236 -3.43 -6.63 -3.06
N VAL A 237 -2.46 -7.48 -3.38
CA VAL A 237 -1.81 -7.47 -4.70
C VAL A 237 -2.84 -7.71 -5.79
N GLY A 238 -3.70 -8.73 -5.63
CA GLY A 238 -4.80 -9.03 -6.55
C GLY A 238 -5.77 -7.85 -6.72
N ALA A 239 -6.19 -7.22 -5.61
CA ALA A 239 -7.05 -6.03 -5.64
C ALA A 239 -6.40 -4.87 -6.41
N CYS A 240 -5.13 -4.58 -6.13
CA CYS A 240 -4.39 -3.54 -6.84
C CYS A 240 -4.22 -3.87 -8.34
N SER A 241 -3.93 -5.12 -8.68
CA SER A 241 -3.86 -5.58 -10.07
C SER A 241 -5.21 -5.45 -10.80
N CYS A 242 -6.32 -5.76 -10.14
CA CYS A 242 -7.67 -5.54 -10.68
C CYS A 242 -7.94 -4.05 -10.93
N ILE A 243 -7.56 -3.15 -10.00
CA ILE A 243 -7.68 -1.70 -10.19
C ILE A 243 -6.88 -1.23 -11.40
N LEU A 244 -5.64 -1.70 -11.55
CA LEU A 244 -4.82 -1.39 -12.73
C LEU A 244 -5.46 -1.89 -14.02
N ALA A 245 -5.96 -3.12 -14.05
CA ALA A 245 -6.65 -3.67 -15.21
C ALA A 245 -7.92 -2.87 -15.56
N SER A 246 -8.71 -2.47 -14.56
CA SER A 246 -9.87 -1.59 -14.73
C SER A 246 -9.50 -0.26 -15.39
N ASN A 247 -8.44 0.38 -14.89
CA ASN A 247 -7.95 1.65 -15.43
C ASN A 247 -7.42 1.50 -16.86
N LEU A 248 -6.70 0.42 -17.15
CA LEU A 248 -6.20 0.15 -18.50
C LEU A 248 -7.35 -0.05 -19.50
N ILE A 249 -8.34 -0.88 -19.12
CA ILE A 249 -9.54 -1.15 -19.93
C ILE A 249 -10.29 0.17 -20.20
N PHE A 250 -10.47 1.01 -19.17
CA PHE A 250 -11.07 2.33 -19.31
C PHE A 250 -10.34 3.20 -20.34
N VAL A 251 -9.02 3.34 -20.19
CA VAL A 251 -8.19 4.16 -21.07
C VAL A 251 -8.26 3.68 -22.52
N VAL A 252 -8.16 2.36 -22.74
CA VAL A 252 -8.27 1.76 -24.09
C VAL A 252 -9.63 2.09 -24.71
N MET A 253 -10.72 1.96 -23.97
CA MET A 253 -12.05 2.32 -24.49
C MET A 253 -12.21 3.82 -24.76
N MET A 254 -11.55 4.69 -23.99
CA MET A 254 -11.54 6.13 -24.28
C MET A 254 -10.79 6.46 -25.58
N PHE A 255 -9.72 5.72 -25.91
CA PHE A 255 -9.08 5.83 -27.22
C PHE A 255 -10.03 5.41 -28.36
N VAL A 256 -10.82 4.34 -28.17
CA VAL A 256 -11.85 3.93 -29.13
C VAL A 256 -12.95 5.00 -29.26
N ALA A 257 -13.45 5.52 -28.14
CA ALA A 257 -14.46 6.59 -28.11
C ALA A 257 -13.96 7.87 -28.78
N CYS A 258 -12.67 8.20 -28.66
CA CYS A 258 -12.00 9.29 -29.37
C CYS A 258 -12.06 9.10 -30.90
N GLY A 259 -11.76 7.90 -31.39
CA GLY A 259 -11.86 7.58 -32.82
C GLY A 259 -13.29 7.78 -33.35
N GLN A 260 -14.29 7.29 -32.60
CA GLN A 260 -15.69 7.50 -32.93
C GLN A 260 -16.09 8.98 -32.88
N ARG A 261 -15.62 9.73 -31.88
CA ARG A 261 -15.94 11.15 -31.73
C ARG A 261 -15.39 11.99 -32.87
N LYS A 262 -14.18 11.68 -33.36
CA LYS A 262 -13.61 12.34 -34.53
C LYS A 262 -14.51 12.19 -35.76
N ASN A 263 -15.04 10.99 -36.00
CA ASN A 263 -15.94 10.73 -37.12
C ASN A 263 -17.29 11.46 -36.97
N GLU A 264 -17.84 11.53 -35.74
CA GLU A 264 -19.05 12.30 -35.45
C GLU A 264 -18.88 13.79 -35.75
N ILE A 265 -17.76 14.39 -35.33
CA ILE A 265 -17.48 15.82 -35.58
C ILE A 265 -17.37 16.11 -37.08
N ILE A 266 -16.71 15.24 -37.85
CA ILE A 266 -16.59 15.39 -39.31
C ILE A 266 -17.97 15.29 -39.97
N LEU A 267 -18.80 14.32 -39.55
CA LEU A 267 -20.15 14.13 -40.09
C LEU A 267 -21.06 15.33 -39.78
N ASP A 268 -21.00 15.86 -38.56
CA ASP A 268 -21.77 17.04 -38.14
C ASP A 268 -21.36 18.29 -38.95
N ALA A 269 -20.05 18.47 -39.23
CA ALA A 269 -19.55 19.57 -40.04
C ALA A 269 -20.03 19.49 -41.50
N VAL A 270 -19.95 18.31 -42.13
CA VAL A 270 -20.41 18.08 -43.51
C VAL A 270 -21.92 18.24 -43.64
N THR A 271 -22.68 17.83 -42.62
CA THR A 271 -24.14 17.97 -42.60
C THR A 271 -24.56 19.42 -42.41
N THR A 272 -23.81 20.20 -41.62
CA THR A 272 -24.05 21.64 -41.41
C THR A 272 -23.71 22.45 -42.66
N SER A 273 -22.64 22.12 -43.39
CA SER A 273 -22.27 22.83 -44.63
C SER A 273 -23.22 22.58 -45.81
N ARG A 274 -24.08 21.55 -45.73
CA ARG A 274 -25.09 21.24 -46.75
C ARG A 274 -26.44 21.93 -46.52
N LYS A 275 -26.61 22.60 -45.38
CA LYS A 275 -27.77 23.43 -45.06
C LYS A 275 -27.47 24.90 -45.33
#